data_AF-A0A3D5JSN7-F1
#
_entry.id   AF-A0A3D5JSN7-F1
#
_cell.length_a   1.000
_cell.length_b   1.000
_cell.length_c   1.000
_cell.angle_alpha   90.00
_cell.angle_beta   90.00
_cell.angle_gamma   90.00
#
_symmetry.space_group_name_H-M   'P 1'
#
loop_
_entity.id
_entity.type
_entity.pdbx_description
1 polymer ?
#
loop_
_entity_poly.entity_id
_entity_poly.type
_entity_poly.pdbx_seq_one_letter_code
_entity_poly.pdbx_strand_id
1 'polypeptide(L)'
;MSHALSQPTDLISELLTGMRLHGVQYRRIQTGPSFGLGFPPKPEHAYFHYLAVGTAILRGEDGSQHRLSAGDVVLVPRGGGHALLSSDDHPVQCLETIEAAPLGEAVSGIDTCPSTHAVPSAVLFHGCMVFDLGGMQGLSKVMPAVMLCDGNATQFPGLLPMVDAMKREVCSG
;
A
#
# COMPACT_ATOMS: atom_id res chain seq x y z
N MET A 1 -10.16 -33.20 -30.32
CA MET A 1 -9.97 -31.87 -29.71
C MET A 1 -9.26 -32.10 -28.38
N SER A 2 -7.98 -31.77 -28.32
CA SER A 2 -7.13 -32.05 -27.15
C SER A 2 -7.41 -30.99 -26.07
N HIS A 3 -8.06 -31.37 -24.97
CA HIS A 3 -8.09 -30.55 -23.77
C HIS A 3 -6.67 -30.53 -23.20
N ALA A 4 -5.94 -29.43 -23.39
CA ALA A 4 -4.72 -29.20 -22.64
C ALA A 4 -5.13 -29.04 -21.16
N LEU A 5 -4.59 -29.90 -20.30
CA LEU A 5 -4.72 -29.75 -18.85
C LEU A 5 -3.96 -28.47 -18.47
N SER A 6 -4.67 -27.44 -18.04
CA SER A 6 -4.09 -26.18 -17.56
C SER A 6 -3.04 -26.48 -16.49
N GLN A 7 -1.84 -25.91 -16.60
CA GLN A 7 -0.80 -26.09 -15.60
C GLN A 7 -1.27 -25.52 -14.26
N PRO A 8 -0.81 -26.05 -13.10
CA PRO A 8 -1.16 -25.53 -11.78
C PRO A 8 -0.96 -24.02 -11.65
N THR A 9 0.05 -23.47 -12.34
CA THR A 9 0.34 -22.04 -12.42
C THR A 9 -0.75 -21.24 -13.13
N ASP A 10 -1.37 -21.79 -14.18
CA ASP A 10 -2.49 -21.16 -14.88
C ASP A 10 -3.76 -21.15 -14.03
N LEU A 11 -4.02 -22.25 -13.31
CA LEU A 11 -5.15 -22.33 -12.38
C LEU A 11 -5.00 -21.35 -11.20
N ILE A 12 -3.79 -21.21 -10.66
CA ILE A 12 -3.48 -20.21 -9.63
C ILE A 12 -3.62 -18.79 -10.19
N SER A 13 -3.18 -18.56 -11.44
CA SER A 13 -3.31 -17.26 -12.11
C SER A 13 -4.77 -16.89 -12.38
N GLU A 14 -5.61 -17.84 -12.81
CA GLU A 14 -7.07 -17.65 -12.95
C GLU A 14 -7.73 -17.39 -11.60
N LEU A 15 -7.29 -18.06 -10.53
CA LEU A 15 -7.78 -17.82 -9.17
C LEU A 15 -7.39 -16.43 -8.63
N LEU A 16 -6.18 -15.97 -8.96
CA LEU A 16 -5.72 -14.61 -8.65
C LEU A 16 -6.45 -13.55 -9.49
N THR A 17 -6.96 -13.89 -10.68
CA THR A 17 -7.80 -13.01 -11.52
C THR A 17 -9.13 -12.65 -10.85
N GLY A 18 -9.57 -13.47 -9.89
CA GLY A 18 -10.77 -13.24 -9.08
C GLY A 18 -10.59 -12.21 -7.95
N MET A 19 -9.37 -11.77 -7.65
CA MET A 19 -9.12 -10.78 -6.61
C MET A 19 -9.72 -9.44 -7.01
N ARG A 20 -10.60 -8.91 -6.17
CA ARG A 20 -11.20 -7.59 -6.39
C ARG A 20 -10.88 -6.68 -5.22
N LEU A 21 -10.37 -5.49 -5.54
CA LEU A 21 -10.25 -4.40 -4.59
C LEU A 21 -11.50 -3.54 -4.71
N HIS A 22 -12.29 -3.47 -3.64
CA HIS A 22 -13.51 -2.69 -3.58
C HIS A 22 -13.40 -1.57 -2.53
N GLY A 23 -13.99 -0.41 -2.84
CA GLY A 23 -14.15 0.69 -1.88
C GLY A 23 -12.86 1.42 -1.54
N VAL A 24 -11.97 1.63 -2.52
CA VAL A 24 -10.65 2.15 -2.22
C VAL A 24 -10.69 3.65 -1.90
N GLN A 25 -10.39 3.99 -0.65
CA GLN A 25 -10.04 5.37 -0.30
C GLN A 25 -8.57 5.58 -0.64
N TYR A 26 -8.30 6.24 -1.77
CA TYR A 26 -6.95 6.59 -2.16
C TYR A 26 -6.55 7.94 -1.53
N ARG A 27 -5.39 7.95 -0.87
CA ARG A 27 -4.79 9.18 -0.36
C ARG A 27 -3.39 9.39 -0.91
N ARG A 28 -3.14 10.58 -1.47
CA ARG A 28 -1.78 11.05 -1.75
C ARG A 28 -1.30 11.84 -0.54
N ILE A 29 -0.20 11.43 0.06
CA ILE A 29 0.35 12.03 1.27
C ILE A 29 1.70 12.64 0.94
N GLN A 30 1.82 13.96 1.15
CA GLN A 30 3.11 14.65 1.12
C GLN A 30 3.59 14.90 2.54
N THR A 31 4.87 14.62 2.77
CA THR A 31 5.51 14.73 4.08
C THR A 31 6.70 15.67 4.04
N GLY A 32 6.93 16.36 5.16
CA GLY A 32 8.19 17.03 5.44
C GLY A 32 9.30 16.04 5.81
N PRO A 33 10.50 16.53 6.15
CA PRO A 33 11.67 15.69 6.47
C PRO A 33 11.50 14.88 7.76
N SER A 34 10.48 15.18 8.55
CA SER A 34 10.14 14.51 9.81
C SER A 34 8.65 14.21 9.82
N PHE A 35 8.30 12.92 9.84
CA PHE A 35 6.92 12.45 9.86
C PHE A 35 6.80 11.12 10.58
N GLY A 36 5.61 10.89 11.15
CA GLY A 36 5.17 9.59 11.63
C GLY A 36 3.67 9.44 11.38
N LEU A 37 3.31 8.50 10.52
CA LEU A 37 1.93 8.25 10.09
C LEU A 37 1.49 6.88 10.57
N GLY A 38 0.44 6.84 11.40
CA GLY A 38 -0.12 5.64 11.99
C GLY A 38 -1.37 5.20 11.25
N PHE A 39 -1.46 3.89 11.02
CA PHE A 39 -2.58 3.23 10.38
C PHE A 39 -3.18 2.27 11.41
N PRO A 40 -4.40 2.53 11.92
CA PRO A 40 -5.03 1.67 12.90
C PRO A 40 -5.36 0.30 12.31
N PRO A 41 -5.51 -0.76 13.12
CA PRO A 41 -5.93 -2.05 12.59
C PRO A 41 -7.35 -1.97 12.00
N LYS A 42 -7.53 -2.53 10.81
CA LYS A 42 -8.82 -2.68 10.13
C LYS A 42 -9.03 -4.12 9.66
N PRO A 43 -9.75 -4.94 10.44
CA PRO A 43 -10.13 -6.29 10.03
C PRO A 43 -10.81 -6.30 8.66
N GLU A 44 -10.61 -7.37 7.89
CA GLU A 44 -11.18 -7.59 6.56
C GLU A 44 -10.72 -6.62 5.46
N HIS A 45 -9.85 -5.67 5.82
CA HIS A 45 -9.25 -4.73 4.89
C HIS A 45 -7.78 -5.05 4.69
N ALA A 46 -7.26 -4.70 3.52
CA ALA A 46 -5.83 -4.60 3.27
C ALA A 46 -5.41 -3.13 3.24
N TYR A 47 -4.24 -2.86 3.81
CA TYR A 47 -3.53 -1.62 3.54
C TYR A 47 -2.55 -1.82 2.42
N PHE A 48 -2.50 -0.81 1.55
CA PHE A 48 -1.53 -0.73 0.48
C PHE A 48 -0.80 0.60 0.58
N HIS A 49 0.53 0.54 0.46
CA HIS A 49 1.38 1.73 0.38
C HIS A 49 2.32 1.65 -0.80
N TYR A 50 2.44 2.75 -1.51
CA TYR A 50 3.47 2.95 -2.53
C TYR A 50 4.28 4.19 -2.20
N LEU A 51 5.59 4.03 -2.06
CA LEU A 51 6.50 5.13 -1.80
C LEU A 51 6.99 5.68 -3.14
N ALA A 52 6.40 6.78 -3.62
CA ALA A 52 6.75 7.35 -4.92
C ALA A 52 8.06 8.14 -4.87
N VAL A 53 8.34 8.81 -3.74
CA VAL A 53 9.53 9.66 -3.56
C VAL A 53 10.06 9.47 -2.14
N GLY A 54 11.38 9.51 -1.99
CA GLY A 54 12.05 9.54 -0.68
C GLY A 54 12.33 8.17 -0.09
N THR A 55 12.45 8.14 1.24
CA THR A 55 12.63 6.92 2.04
C THR A 55 11.69 6.95 3.24
N ALA A 56 11.29 5.77 3.72
CA ALA A 56 10.51 5.63 4.94
C ALA A 56 10.92 4.37 5.72
N ILE A 57 10.46 4.25 6.95
CA ILE A 57 10.53 3.04 7.75
C ILE A 57 9.11 2.57 8.00
N LEU A 58 8.78 1.37 7.54
CA LEU A 58 7.57 0.66 7.96
C LEU A 58 7.85 0.00 9.30
N ARG A 59 7.02 0.32 10.29
CA ARG A 59 7.00 -0.36 11.59
C ARG A 59 5.70 -1.15 11.74
N GLY A 60 5.80 -2.47 11.85
CA GLY A 60 4.67 -3.34 12.15
C GLY A 60 4.23 -3.27 13.61
N GLU A 61 3.05 -3.79 13.92
CA GLU A 61 2.51 -3.89 15.29
C GLU A 61 3.41 -4.71 16.23
N ASP A 62 4.12 -5.70 15.69
CA ASP A 62 5.11 -6.52 16.41
C ASP A 62 6.46 -5.82 16.64
N GLY A 63 6.59 -4.56 16.19
CA GLY A 63 7.82 -3.78 16.26
C GLY A 63 8.83 -4.11 15.16
N SER A 64 8.53 -5.02 14.24
CA SER A 64 9.37 -5.26 13.06
C SER A 64 9.51 -3.99 12.23
N GLN A 65 10.71 -3.77 11.68
CA GLN A 65 11.03 -2.59 10.90
C GLN A 65 11.58 -2.96 9.52
N HIS A 66 11.07 -2.27 8.51
CA HIS A 66 11.52 -2.41 7.13
C HIS A 66 11.81 -1.03 6.55
N ARG A 67 13.02 -0.85 6.02
CA ARG A 67 13.38 0.39 5.32
C ARG A 67 12.87 0.33 3.89
N LEU A 68 12.16 1.38 3.50
CA LEU A 68 11.54 1.56 2.20
C LEU A 68 12.30 2.65 1.42
N SER A 69 12.41 2.45 0.12
CA SER A 69 12.93 3.40 -0.86
C SER A 69 11.88 3.71 -1.92
N ALA A 70 12.10 4.80 -2.66
CA ALA A 70 11.24 5.15 -3.78
C ALA A 70 11.06 3.97 -4.76
N GLY A 71 9.82 3.69 -5.12
CA GLY A 71 9.41 2.52 -5.89
C GLY A 71 8.81 1.41 -5.03
N ASP A 72 9.15 1.30 -3.75
CA ASP A 72 8.71 0.18 -2.92
C ASP A 72 7.19 0.20 -2.69
N VAL A 73 6.66 -1.03 -2.63
CA VAL A 73 5.25 -1.33 -2.43
C VAL A 73 5.12 -2.21 -1.20
N VAL A 74 4.20 -1.83 -0.32
CA VAL A 74 3.86 -2.58 0.88
C VAL A 74 2.40 -2.98 0.82
N LEU A 75 2.14 -4.27 1.03
CA LEU A 75 0.81 -4.80 1.27
C LEU A 75 0.74 -5.34 2.70
N VAL A 76 -0.27 -4.90 3.45
CA VAL A 76 -0.64 -5.44 4.77
C VAL A 76 -1.99 -6.14 4.59
N PRO A 77 -1.99 -7.44 4.21
CA PRO A 77 -3.17 -8.12 3.67
C PRO A 77 -4.26 -8.39 4.71
N ARG A 78 -3.92 -8.32 5.99
CA ARG A 78 -4.85 -8.55 7.12
C ARG A 78 -5.23 -7.27 7.87
N GLY A 79 -4.85 -6.12 7.33
CA GLY A 79 -5.18 -4.82 7.90
C GLY A 79 -4.61 -4.61 9.30
N GLY A 80 -3.47 -5.26 9.62
CA GLY A 80 -2.80 -5.08 10.90
C GLY A 80 -2.35 -3.64 11.12
N GLY A 81 -2.30 -3.22 12.39
CA GLY A 81 -1.82 -1.89 12.75
C GLY A 81 -0.35 -1.72 12.35
N HIS A 82 0.01 -0.54 11.86
CA HIS A 82 1.40 -0.24 11.50
C HIS A 82 1.63 1.27 11.38
N ALA A 83 2.89 1.67 11.23
CA ALA A 83 3.28 3.05 11.03
C ALA A 83 4.30 3.21 9.88
N LEU A 84 4.29 4.38 9.24
CA LEU A 84 5.32 4.83 8.31
C LEU A 84 6.03 6.05 8.91
N LEU A 85 7.35 5.97 9.03
CA LEU A 85 8.17 6.93 9.77
C LEU A 85 9.32 7.45 8.91
N SER A 86 9.74 8.70 9.15
CA SER A 86 11.01 9.21 8.62
C SER A 86 12.23 8.66 9.39
N SER A 87 12.07 8.35 10.68
CA SER A 87 13.10 7.74 11.54
C SER A 87 12.47 6.99 12.73
N ASP A 88 13.25 6.20 13.46
CA ASP A 88 12.73 5.30 14.49
C ASP A 88 12.07 6.01 15.70
N ASP A 89 12.44 7.24 16.00
CA ASP A 89 11.98 7.92 17.23
C ASP A 89 10.89 8.96 16.98
N HIS A 90 10.32 9.02 15.77
CA HIS A 90 9.28 10.00 15.47
C HIS A 90 7.93 9.62 16.09
N PRO A 91 7.22 10.58 16.73
CA PRO A 91 5.87 10.34 17.21
C PRO A 91 4.93 10.02 16.05
N VAL A 92 4.00 9.10 16.30
CA VAL A 92 3.04 8.62 15.30
C VAL A 92 1.73 9.37 15.44
N GLN A 93 1.33 10.07 14.37
CA GLN A 93 -0.01 10.65 14.26
C GLN A 93 -0.93 9.70 13.47
N CYS A 94 -2.13 9.43 13.99
CA CYS A 94 -3.10 8.59 13.29
C CYS A 94 -3.57 9.29 12.01
N LEU A 95 -3.43 8.64 10.85
CA LEU A 95 -3.80 9.21 9.55
C LEU A 95 -5.27 9.63 9.48
N GLU A 96 -6.17 8.92 10.17
CA GLU A 96 -7.60 9.19 10.16
C GLU A 96 -7.96 10.51 10.86
N THR A 97 -7.05 11.04 11.69
CA THR A 97 -7.21 12.33 12.38
C THR A 97 -6.72 13.51 11.55
N ILE A 98 -6.11 13.26 10.40
CA ILE A 98 -5.57 14.30 9.51
C ILE A 98 -6.63 14.65 8.46
N GLU A 99 -6.96 15.93 8.36
CA GLU A 99 -7.89 16.42 7.32
C GLU A 99 -7.30 16.16 5.93
N ALA A 100 -8.13 15.57 5.06
CA ALA A 100 -7.76 15.30 3.68
C ALA A 100 -8.55 16.24 2.76
N ALA A 101 -7.85 17.00 1.92
CA ALA A 101 -8.47 17.83 0.90
C ALA A 101 -8.80 16.96 -0.33
N PRO A 102 -9.96 17.11 -1.00
CA PRO A 102 -10.21 16.38 -2.23
C PRO A 102 -9.21 16.78 -3.34
N LEU A 103 -8.58 15.80 -3.98
CA LEU A 103 -7.68 15.99 -5.15
C LEU A 103 -8.31 15.51 -6.46
N GLY A 104 -9.41 14.76 -6.41
CA GLY A 104 -10.17 14.24 -7.55
C GLY A 104 -11.39 13.42 -7.07
N GLU A 105 -12.10 12.73 -7.97
CA GLU A 105 -13.31 11.97 -7.60
C GLU A 105 -13.04 10.79 -6.65
N ALA A 106 -11.86 10.17 -6.72
CA ALA A 106 -11.49 9.01 -5.91
C ALA A 106 -10.25 9.21 -5.01
N VAL A 107 -9.58 10.38 -5.12
CA VAL A 107 -8.31 10.68 -4.45
C VAL A 107 -8.47 11.89 -3.54
N SER A 108 -8.05 11.74 -2.28
CA SER A 108 -7.89 12.86 -1.35
C SER A 108 -6.42 13.08 -1.01
N GLY A 109 -6.01 14.32 -0.88
CA GLY A 109 -4.66 14.75 -0.55
C GLY A 109 -4.54 15.03 0.93
N ILE A 110 -3.48 14.52 1.53
CA ILE A 110 -3.01 14.97 2.84
C ILE A 110 -1.67 15.65 2.62
N ASP A 111 -1.60 16.92 2.95
CA ASP A 111 -0.32 17.60 3.08
C ASP A 111 0.00 17.74 4.57
N THR A 112 0.93 16.91 5.04
CA THR A 112 1.48 17.03 6.40
C THR A 112 2.69 17.96 6.44
N CYS A 113 3.04 18.58 5.31
CA CYS A 113 4.15 19.49 5.17
C CYS A 113 3.68 20.94 5.36
N PRO A 114 4.11 21.64 6.43
CA PRO A 114 3.96 23.09 6.48
C PRO A 114 4.98 23.84 5.60
N SER A 115 5.83 23.13 4.84
CA SER A 115 7.05 23.72 4.28
C SER A 115 6.85 24.35 2.91
N THR A 116 7.45 25.53 2.73
CA THR A 116 7.61 26.25 1.45
C THR A 116 8.70 25.64 0.56
N HIS A 117 9.18 24.41 0.84
CA HIS A 117 10.25 23.78 0.07
C HIS A 117 9.74 23.17 -1.24
N ALA A 118 10.52 23.34 -2.31
CA ALA A 118 10.13 22.94 -3.67
C ALA A 118 10.05 21.42 -3.89
N VAL A 119 10.62 20.59 -3.01
CA VAL A 119 10.65 19.13 -3.15
C VAL A 119 10.22 18.44 -1.84
N PRO A 120 9.17 17.60 -1.86
CA PRO A 120 8.73 16.84 -0.69
C PRO A 120 9.78 15.80 -0.28
N SER A 121 9.93 15.57 1.03
CA SER A 121 10.92 14.60 1.55
C SER A 121 10.49 13.15 1.33
N ALA A 122 9.19 12.89 1.42
CA ALA A 122 8.59 11.66 0.88
C ALA A 122 7.18 11.93 0.34
N VAL A 123 6.83 11.20 -0.72
CA VAL A 123 5.48 11.18 -1.31
C VAL A 123 4.98 9.75 -1.26
N LEU A 124 3.86 9.54 -0.57
CA LEU A 124 3.27 8.24 -0.36
C LEU A 124 1.88 8.19 -0.96
N PHE A 125 1.54 7.07 -1.58
CA PHE A 125 0.18 6.75 -1.95
C PHE A 125 -0.30 5.64 -1.03
N HIS A 126 -1.42 5.89 -0.37
CA HIS A 126 -2.02 4.97 0.57
C HIS A 126 -3.42 4.58 0.07
N GLY A 127 -3.74 3.30 0.19
CA GLY A 127 -5.07 2.76 -0.03
C GLY A 127 -5.48 1.85 1.12
N CYS A 128 -6.75 1.96 1.52
CA CYS A 128 -7.40 0.99 2.39
C CYS A 128 -8.61 0.43 1.63
N MET A 129 -8.72 -0.90 1.58
CA MET A 129 -9.68 -1.59 0.71
C MET A 129 -10.11 -2.92 1.31
N VAL A 130 -11.34 -3.36 1.03
CA VAL A 130 -11.75 -4.72 1.37
C VAL A 130 -10.93 -5.69 0.53
N PHE A 131 -10.28 -6.64 1.19
CA PHE A 131 -9.40 -7.60 0.52
C PHE A 131 -10.16 -8.88 0.20
N ASP A 132 -10.84 -8.89 -0.95
CA ASP A 132 -11.57 -10.06 -1.40
C ASP A 132 -10.67 -11.00 -2.20
N LEU A 133 -10.26 -12.09 -1.54
CA LEU A 133 -9.50 -13.19 -2.14
C LEU A 133 -10.40 -14.22 -2.86
N GLY A 134 -11.71 -13.98 -2.98
CA GLY A 134 -12.66 -14.88 -3.64
C GLY A 134 -12.63 -16.28 -3.03
N GLY A 135 -12.37 -17.31 -3.83
CA GLY A 135 -12.24 -18.69 -3.34
C GLY A 135 -11.05 -18.97 -2.43
N MET A 136 -10.09 -18.03 -2.31
CA MET A 136 -8.86 -18.17 -1.51
C MET A 136 -8.91 -17.47 -0.16
N GLN A 137 -10.08 -17.25 0.44
CA GLN A 137 -10.17 -16.67 1.79
C GLN A 137 -9.27 -17.39 2.81
N GLY A 138 -9.04 -18.70 2.63
CA GLY A 138 -8.11 -19.47 3.47
C GLY A 138 -6.65 -19.03 3.38
N LEU A 139 -6.22 -18.44 2.25
CA LEU A 139 -4.85 -17.98 2.03
C LEU A 139 -4.52 -16.76 2.91
N SER A 140 -5.51 -15.91 3.20
CA SER A 140 -5.34 -14.75 4.10
C SER A 140 -4.70 -15.13 5.45
N LYS A 141 -5.00 -16.34 5.96
CA LYS A 141 -4.52 -16.84 7.26
C LYS A 141 -3.05 -17.25 7.25
N VAL A 142 -2.50 -17.59 6.08
CA VAL A 142 -1.11 -18.01 5.92
C VAL A 142 -0.24 -16.92 5.26
N MET A 143 -0.86 -15.85 4.77
CA MET A 143 -0.13 -14.68 4.30
C MET A 143 0.62 -14.01 5.45
N PRO A 144 1.87 -13.55 5.21
CA PRO A 144 2.62 -12.84 6.22
C PRO A 144 1.90 -11.55 6.62
N ALA A 145 2.26 -11.00 7.79
CA ALA A 145 1.68 -9.74 8.28
C ALA A 145 1.97 -8.57 7.32
N VAL A 146 3.14 -8.59 6.69
CA VAL A 146 3.60 -7.59 5.72
C VAL A 146 4.19 -8.31 4.51
N MET A 147 3.85 -7.83 3.32
CA MET A 147 4.48 -8.22 2.06
C MET A 147 5.14 -6.99 1.46
N LEU A 148 6.45 -7.06 1.25
CA LEU A 148 7.21 -6.00 0.60
C LEU A 148 7.55 -6.43 -0.82
N CYS A 149 7.37 -5.51 -1.75
CA CYS A 149 7.76 -5.68 -3.13
C CYS A 149 8.58 -4.45 -3.54
N ASP A 150 9.67 -4.66 -4.27
CA ASP A 150 10.29 -3.55 -4.98
C ASP A 150 9.33 -3.00 -6.05
N GLY A 151 9.63 -1.83 -6.62
CA GLY A 151 8.78 -1.20 -7.63
C GLY A 151 8.61 -1.99 -8.93
N ASN A 152 9.31 -3.10 -9.12
CA ASN A 152 9.09 -4.05 -10.20
C ASN A 152 8.18 -5.22 -9.79
N ALA A 153 7.72 -5.26 -8.54
CA ALA A 153 6.92 -6.31 -7.93
C ALA A 153 7.30 -7.74 -8.38
N THR A 154 8.60 -7.97 -8.59
CA THR A 154 9.11 -9.20 -9.23
C THR A 154 8.75 -10.44 -8.41
N GLN A 155 8.65 -10.26 -7.10
CA GLN A 155 8.30 -11.30 -6.13
C GLN A 155 6.78 -11.58 -6.08
N PHE A 156 5.94 -10.65 -6.55
CA PHE A 156 4.48 -10.75 -6.49
C PHE A 156 3.83 -10.23 -7.78
N PRO A 157 3.89 -11.00 -8.89
CA PRO A 157 3.39 -10.57 -10.20
C PRO A 157 1.90 -10.18 -10.20
N GLY A 158 1.10 -10.79 -9.32
CA GLY A 158 -0.33 -10.45 -9.16
C GLY A 158 -0.59 -9.04 -8.63
N LEU A 159 0.41 -8.37 -8.04
CA LEU A 159 0.30 -6.99 -7.58
C LEU A 159 0.68 -5.97 -8.66
N LEU A 160 1.32 -6.39 -9.75
CA LEU A 160 1.76 -5.48 -10.83
C LEU A 160 0.62 -4.62 -11.40
N PRO A 161 -0.59 -5.13 -11.69
CA PRO A 161 -1.68 -4.29 -12.21
C PRO A 161 -2.11 -3.19 -11.24
N MET A 162 -2.00 -3.44 -9.92
CA MET A 162 -2.30 -2.46 -8.88
C MET A 162 -1.22 -1.38 -8.82
N VAL A 163 0.04 -1.80 -8.84
CA VAL A 163 1.22 -0.90 -8.88
C VAL A 163 1.17 -0.02 -10.13
N ASP A 164 0.84 -0.58 -11.29
CA ASP A 164 0.73 0.15 -12.55
C ASP A 164 -0.43 1.14 -12.56
N ALA A 165 -1.57 0.80 -11.95
CA ALA A 165 -2.68 1.74 -11.78
C ALA A 165 -2.26 2.96 -10.93
N MET A 166 -1.49 2.73 -9.87
CA MET A 166 -1.01 3.81 -9.00
C MET A 166 0.08 4.65 -9.65
N LYS A 167 1.03 4.02 -10.36
CA LYS A 167 2.04 4.73 -11.16
C LYS A 167 1.40 5.63 -12.22
N ARG A 168 0.33 5.18 -12.89
CA ARG A 168 -0.42 6.01 -13.84
C ARG A 168 -0.99 7.25 -13.16
N GLU A 169 -1.57 7.09 -11.98
CA GLU A 169 -2.13 8.21 -11.22
C GLU A 169 -1.06 9.23 -10.80
N VAL A 170 0.16 8.76 -10.48
CA VAL A 170 1.32 9.64 -10.17
C VAL A 170 1.71 10.51 -11.36
N CYS A 171 1.58 9.98 -12.59
CA CYS A 171 1.99 10.67 -13.82
C CYS A 171 0.90 11.59 -14.41
N SER A 172 -0.35 11.49 -13.94
CA SER A 172 -1.48 12.29 -14.43
C SER A 172 -1.77 13.55 -13.59
N GLY A 173 -1.00 13.78 -12.52
CA GLY A 173 -1.09 14.96 -11.65
C GLY A 173 0.00 16.00 -11.89
#